data_AF-A0A653CFZ6-F1
#
_entry.id   AF-A0A653CFZ6-F1
#
_cell.length_a   1.000
_cell.length_b   1.000
_cell.length_c   1.000
_cell.angle_alpha   90.00
_cell.angle_beta   90.00
_cell.angle_gamma   90.00
#
_symmetry.space_group_name_H-M   'P 1'
#
loop_
_entity.id
_entity.type
_entity.pdbx_description
1 polymer ?
#
loop_
_entity_poly.entity_id
_entity_poly.type
_entity_poly.pdbx_seq_one_letter_code
_entity_poly.pdbx_strand_id
1 'polypeptide(L)' 'MQVTKEELAKLAQGFEKQDILTSSGVTLAGNRYIYLSGTDRVIRAKLGKVGVHCMKTTQGMLFSGGGW' A
#
# COMPACT_ATOMS: atom_id res chain seq x y z
N MET A 1 16.27 4.10 1.67
CA MET A 1 15.23 3.34 2.41
C MET A 1 14.62 2.34 1.43
N GLN A 2 14.76 1.04 1.70
CA GLN A 2 14.17 -0.03 0.90
C GLN A 2 12.96 -0.61 1.63
N VAL A 3 11.94 -1.02 0.88
CA VAL A 3 10.80 -1.75 1.42
C VAL A 3 11.27 -3.15 1.82
N THR A 4 10.98 -3.56 3.04
CA THR A 4 11.35 -4.89 3.55
C THR A 4 10.38 -5.97 3.04
N LYS A 5 10.83 -7.22 3.02
CA LYS A 5 9.97 -8.35 2.61
C LYS A 5 8.74 -8.51 3.52
N GLU A 6 8.87 -8.17 4.79
CA GLU A 6 7.76 -8.21 5.76
C GLU A 6 6.69 -7.16 5.45
N GLU A 7 7.10 -5.94 5.07
CA GLU A 7 6.17 -4.90 4.61
C GLU A 7 5.47 -5.33 3.32
N LEU A 8 6.21 -5.89 2.36
CA LEU A 8 5.64 -6.43 1.13
C LEU A 8 4.63 -7.56 1.41
N ALA A 9 4.94 -8.47 2.33
CA ALA A 9 4.06 -9.57 2.70
C ALA A 9 2.77 -9.07 3.38
N LYS A 10 2.87 -8.12 4.31
CA LYS A 10 1.70 -7.46 4.93
C LYS A 10 0.86 -6.73 3.90
N LEU A 11 1.50 -6.05 2.94
CA LEU A 11 0.79 -5.35 1.89
C LEU A 11 0.09 -6.32 0.95
N ALA A 12 0.75 -7.41 0.56
CA ALA A 12 0.18 -8.47 -0.26
C ALA A 12 -1.05 -9.12 0.40
N GLN A 13 -0.98 -9.41 1.71
CA GLN A 13 -2.15 -9.83 2.49
C GLN A 13 -3.23 -8.75 2.51
N GLY A 14 -2.84 -7.49 2.58
CA GLY A 14 -3.74 -6.36 2.53
C GLY A 14 -4.53 -6.23 1.22
N PHE A 15 -3.96 -6.67 0.10
CA PHE A 15 -4.70 -6.75 -1.17
C PHE A 15 -5.80 -7.81 -1.13
N GLU A 16 -5.57 -8.94 -0.46
CA GLU A 16 -6.59 -9.98 -0.27
C GLU A 16 -7.59 -9.60 0.83
N LYS A 17 -7.13 -8.88 1.86
CA LYS A 17 -7.91 -8.45 3.03
C LYS A 17 -7.71 -6.96 3.29
N GLN A 18 -8.51 -6.16 2.62
CA GLN A 18 -8.48 -4.70 2.72
C GLN A 18 -8.82 -4.19 4.12
N ASP A 19 -9.54 -4.98 4.93
CA ASP A 19 -9.79 -4.71 6.36
C ASP A 19 -8.50 -4.53 7.15
N ILE A 20 -7.47 -5.33 6.84
CA ILE A 20 -6.16 -5.22 7.48
C ILE A 20 -5.56 -3.86 7.16
N LEU A 21 -5.56 -3.45 5.89
CA LEU A 21 -5.03 -2.13 5.48
C LEU A 21 -5.83 -0.96 6.03
N THR A 22 -7.15 -1.15 6.20
CA THR A 22 -8.03 -0.13 6.79
C THR A 22 -7.70 0.09 8.26
N SER A 23 -7.42 -0.97 9.00
CA SER A 23 -7.11 -0.91 10.44
C SER A 23 -5.62 -0.63 10.73
N SER A 24 -4.71 -1.31 10.03
CA SER A 24 -3.26 -1.18 10.20
C SER A 24 -2.64 -0.05 9.37
N GLY A 25 -3.30 0.43 8.33
CA GLY A 25 -2.68 1.31 7.33
C GLY A 25 -1.73 0.55 6.40
N VAL A 26 -1.21 1.28 5.41
CA VAL A 26 -0.24 0.81 4.41
C VAL A 26 1.15 1.22 4.86
N THR A 27 2.01 0.27 5.26
CA THR A 27 3.39 0.59 5.67
C THR A 27 4.33 0.32 4.50
N LEU A 28 5.05 1.34 4.05
CA LEU A 28 6.01 1.25 2.96
C LEU A 28 7.28 2.01 3.32
N ALA A 29 8.41 1.30 3.28
CA ALA A 29 9.74 1.86 3.53
C ALA A 29 9.83 2.59 4.90
N GLY A 30 9.15 2.05 5.92
CA GLY A 30 9.07 2.63 7.26
C GLY A 30 8.05 3.76 7.43
N ASN A 31 7.36 4.17 6.36
CA ASN A 31 6.32 5.19 6.40
C ASN A 31 4.93 4.55 6.42
N ARG A 32 4.07 4.97 7.35
CA ARG A 32 2.70 4.46 7.50
C ARG A 32 1.69 5.38 6.81
N TYR A 33 1.28 4.99 5.61
CA TYR A 33 0.23 5.64 4.83
C TYR A 33 -1.16 5.21 5.32
N ILE A 34 -2.10 6.15 5.27
CA ILE A 34 -3.50 5.94 5.60
C ILE A 34 -4.18 5.35 4.37
N TYR A 35 -4.75 4.16 4.52
CA TYR A 35 -5.58 3.57 3.49
C TYR A 35 -6.82 4.43 3.26
N LEU A 36 -7.07 4.82 2.01
CA LEU A 36 -8.24 5.62 1.64
C LEU A 36 -9.29 4.73 0.97
N SER A 37 -8.86 3.97 -0.02
CA SER A 37 -9.73 3.14 -0.86
C SER A 37 -8.87 2.20 -1.67
N GLY A 38 -9.43 1.09 -2.11
CA GLY A 38 -8.73 0.15 -2.94
C GLY A 38 -9.65 -0.93 -3.45
N THR A 39 -9.10 -1.78 -4.29
CA THR A 39 -9.69 -3.00 -4.82
C THR A 39 -8.64 -4.11 -4.73
N ASP A 40 -9.04 -5.33 -5.09
CA ASP A 40 -8.16 -6.50 -5.20
C ASP A 40 -6.87 -6.25 -6.02
N ARG A 41 -6.93 -5.30 -6.98
CA ARG A 41 -5.80 -4.98 -7.85
C ARG A 41 -5.06 -3.70 -7.47
N VAL A 42 -5.74 -2.70 -6.91
CA VAL A 42 -5.15 -1.37 -6.68
C VAL A 42 -5.54 -0.83 -5.32
N ILE A 43 -4.57 -0.47 -4.50
CA ILE A 43 -4.74 0.17 -3.20
C ILE A 43 -4.31 1.63 -3.30
N ARG A 44 -5.13 2.54 -2.80
CA ARG A 44 -4.82 3.97 -2.69
C ARG A 44 -4.63 4.34 -1.22
N ALA A 45 -3.51 4.97 -0.94
CA ALA A 45 -3.18 5.42 0.39
C ALA A 45 -2.59 6.83 0.35
N LYS A 46 -2.66 7.54 1.47
CA LYS A 46 -2.16 8.91 1.61
C LYS A 46 -1.39 9.06 2.90
N LEU A 47 -0.30 9.81 2.84
CA LEU A 47 0.48 10.23 4.00
C LEU A 47 0.64 11.75 3.96
N GLY A 48 -0.14 12.45 4.79
CA GLY A 48 -0.10 13.91 4.85
C GLY A 48 -0.40 14.55 3.48
N LYS A 49 0.61 15.11 2.82
CA LYS A 49 0.48 15.74 1.49
C LYS A 49 0.82 14.79 0.32
N VAL A 50 1.30 13.58 0.59
CA VAL A 50 1.74 12.62 -0.43
C VAL A 50 0.67 11.55 -0.65
N GLY A 51 0.27 11.33 -1.90
CA GLY A 51 -0.56 10.20 -2.32
C GLY A 51 0.29 9.06 -2.85
N VAL A 52 -0.13 7.82 -2.59
CA VAL A 52 0.46 6.62 -3.17
C VAL A 52 -0.62 5.69 -3.70
N HIS A 53 -0.35 5.12 -4.86
CA HIS A 53 -1.11 4.03 -5.45
C HIS A 53 -0.22 2.79 -5.50
N CYS A 54 -0.67 1.71 -4.85
CA CYS A 54 -0.04 0.41 -4.91
C CYS A 54 -0.88 -0.45 -5.85
N MET A 55 -0.27 -1.12 -6.83
CA MET A 55 -0.96 -2.00 -7.76
C MET A 55 -0.33 -3.39 -7.73
N LYS A 56 -1.15 -4.41 -7.49
CA LYS A 56 -0.74 -5.81 -7.52
C LYS A 56 -0.80 -6.31 -8.96
N THR A 57 0.31 -6.88 -9.44
CA THR A 57 0.41 -7.54 -10.74
C THR A 57 0.71 -9.02 -10.53
N THR A 58 0.62 -9.82 -11.60
CA THR A 58 0.82 -11.27 -11.52
C THR A 58 2.22 -11.67 -11.05
N GLN A 59 3.22 -10.83 -11.30
CA GLN A 59 4.64 -11.13 -11.01
C GLN A 59 5.27 -10.16 -9.99
N GLY A 60 4.51 -9.19 -9.49
CA GLY A 60 5.04 -8.20 -8.56
C GLY A 60 4.03 -7.17 -8.06
N MET A 61 4.55 -6.11 -7.47
CA MET A 61 3.77 -4.99 -6.97
C MET A 61 4.41 -3.69 -7.44
N LEU A 62 3.59 -2.81 -8.00
CA LEU A 62 3.96 -1.49 -8.47
C LEU A 62 3.52 -0.45 -7.46
N PHE A 63 4.35 0.57 -7.27
CA PHE A 63 4.07 1.70 -6.39
C PHE A 63 4.25 2.98 -7.19
N SER A 64 3.20 3.81 -7.27
CA SER A 64 3.33 5.17 -7.78
C SER A 64 3.03 6.16 -6.65
N GLY A 65 3.97 7.07 -6.41
CA GLY A 65 3.78 8.19 -5.50
C GLY A 65 3.57 9.46 -6.31
N GLY A 66 2.45 10.14 -6.11
CA GLY A 66 2.12 11.37 -6.82
C GLY A 66 1.42 12.34 -5.85
N GLY A 67 1.88 13.59 -5.85
CA GLY A 67 1.10 14.67 -5.26
C GLY A 67 -0.22 14.79 -6.01
N TRP A 68 -1.32 14.92 -5.26
CA TRP A 68 -2.64 15.20 -5.81
C TRP A 68 -2.67 16.60 -6.43
#